data_AF-A0AAD9TTK8-F1
#
_entry.id   AF-A0AAD9TTK8-F1
#
_cell.length_a   1.000
_cell.length_b   1.000
_cell.length_c   1.000
_cell.angle_alpha   90.00
_cell.angle_beta   90.00
_cell.angle_gamma   90.00
#
_symmetry.space_group_name_H-M   'P 1'
#
loop_
_entity.id
_entity.type
_entity.pdbx_description
1 polymer ?
#
loop_
_entity_poly.entity_id
_entity_poly.type
_entity_poly.pdbx_seq_one_letter_code
_entity_poly.pdbx_strand_id
1 'polypeptide(L)'
;MLNKVCPSSCLSMFLFLQAAKILANLIVMGSGILVRAVVQAYRQALTNAAKSGVAQETLQNAARRVSKVMTEQEARQILGVTEDSAWEEIVQKYENLFETNAKNGSFYIQSKVHQAKECLEGLYRSKGEWPPSHESV
;
A
#
# COMPACT_ATOMS: atom_id res chain seq x y z
N MET A 1 -20.68 -4.91 -79.52
CA MET A 1 -20.41 -4.86 -78.06
C MET A 1 -21.06 -6.08 -77.39
N LEU A 2 -20.60 -7.29 -77.73
CA LEU A 2 -21.16 -8.54 -77.21
C LEU A 2 -20.00 -9.42 -76.74
N ASN A 3 -20.24 -10.16 -75.64
CA ASN A 3 -19.38 -11.12 -74.93
C ASN A 3 -18.39 -10.58 -73.88
N LYS A 4 -18.74 -10.76 -72.59
CA LYS A 4 -18.24 -11.91 -71.83
C LYS A 4 -19.08 -12.20 -70.57
N VAL A 5 -19.80 -13.30 -70.67
CA VAL A 5 -20.32 -14.14 -69.60
C VAL A 5 -19.19 -14.47 -68.60
N CYS A 6 -19.36 -14.16 -67.32
CA CYS A 6 -18.56 -14.74 -66.24
C CYS A 6 -19.47 -15.15 -65.06
N PRO A 7 -20.07 -16.35 -65.09
CA PRO A 7 -20.96 -16.87 -64.04
C PRO A 7 -20.19 -17.33 -62.80
N SER A 8 -18.85 -17.42 -62.87
CA SER A 8 -17.99 -17.95 -61.80
C SER A 8 -17.81 -16.99 -60.62
N SER A 9 -17.88 -15.67 -60.84
CA SER A 9 -17.63 -14.66 -59.79
C SER A 9 -18.79 -14.52 -58.80
N CYS A 10 -20.04 -14.64 -59.27
CA CYS A 10 -21.21 -14.64 -58.39
C CYS A 10 -21.33 -15.94 -57.57
N LEU A 11 -20.94 -17.08 -58.16
CA LEU A 11 -20.94 -18.38 -57.47
C LEU A 11 -19.89 -18.42 -56.35
N SER A 12 -18.71 -17.84 -56.59
CA SER A 12 -17.66 -17.67 -55.58
C SER A 12 -18.11 -16.76 -54.43
N MET A 13 -18.81 -15.65 -54.73
CA MET A 13 -19.34 -14.75 -53.70
C MET A 13 -20.44 -15.40 -52.85
N PHE A 14 -21.32 -16.20 -53.46
CA PHE A 14 -22.33 -16.98 -52.72
C PHE A 14 -21.71 -18.05 -51.82
N LEU A 15 -20.70 -18.79 -52.31
CA LEU A 15 -19.94 -19.75 -51.51
C LEU A 15 -19.24 -19.09 -50.33
N PHE A 16 -18.65 -17.91 -50.54
CA PHE A 16 -18.01 -17.13 -49.47
C PHE A 16 -19.00 -16.68 -48.40
N LEU A 17 -20.20 -16.25 -48.81
CA LEU A 17 -21.26 -15.84 -47.89
C LEU A 17 -21.79 -17.01 -47.05
N GLN A 18 -21.90 -18.21 -47.64
CA GLN A 18 -22.31 -19.42 -46.93
C GLN A 18 -21.22 -19.88 -45.94
N ALA A 19 -19.96 -19.88 -46.36
CA ALA A 19 -18.83 -20.18 -45.49
C ALA A 19 -18.73 -19.19 -44.31
N ALA A 20 -18.94 -17.89 -44.56
CA ALA A 20 -18.96 -16.86 -43.53
C ALA A 20 -20.07 -17.06 -42.49
N LYS A 21 -21.28 -17.48 -42.91
CA LYS A 21 -22.39 -17.79 -42.00
C LYS A 21 -22.07 -19.00 -41.10
N ILE A 22 -21.43 -20.03 -41.64
CA ILE A 22 -21.01 -21.21 -40.86
C ILE A 22 -19.93 -20.81 -39.86
N LEU A 23 -18.93 -20.02 -40.28
CA LEU A 23 -17.85 -19.55 -39.42
C LEU A 23 -18.37 -18.64 -38.28
N ALA A 24 -19.30 -17.74 -38.58
CA ALA A 24 -19.92 -16.86 -37.59
C ALA A 24 -20.67 -17.65 -36.51
N ASN A 25 -21.45 -18.67 -36.90
CA ASN A 25 -22.16 -19.53 -35.95
C ASN A 25 -21.20 -20.31 -35.05
N LEU A 26 -20.07 -20.79 -35.59
CA LEU A 26 -19.05 -21.51 -34.83
C LEU A 26 -18.39 -20.61 -33.78
N ILE A 27 -18.07 -19.36 -34.15
CA ILE A 27 -17.48 -18.37 -33.23
C ILE A 27 -18.47 -17.97 -32.14
N VAL A 28 -19.74 -17.72 -32.50
CA VAL A 28 -20.79 -17.34 -31.54
C VAL A 28 -21.08 -18.48 -30.57
N MET A 29 -21.17 -19.73 -31.03
CA MET A 29 -21.37 -20.87 -30.15
C MET A 29 -20.14 -21.19 -29.29
N GLY A 30 -18.92 -21.04 -29.82
CA GLY A 30 -17.69 -21.37 -29.11
C GLY A 30 -17.23 -20.33 -28.09
N SER A 31 -17.48 -19.04 -28.34
CA SER A 31 -16.99 -17.95 -27.48
C SER A 31 -17.71 -17.83 -26.13
N GLY A 32 -18.97 -18.27 -26.04
CA GLY A 32 -19.79 -18.10 -24.83
C GLY A 32 -19.23 -18.76 -23.57
N ILE A 33 -18.50 -19.87 -23.69
CA ILE A 33 -17.92 -20.61 -22.56
C ILE A 33 -16.74 -19.85 -21.97
N LEU A 34 -15.86 -19.29 -22.82
CA LEU A 34 -14.69 -18.53 -22.38
C LEU A 34 -15.09 -17.23 -21.68
N VAL A 35 -16.09 -16.52 -22.20
CA VAL A 35 -16.58 -15.27 -21.57
C VAL A 35 -17.13 -15.54 -20.18
N ARG A 36 -17.92 -16.60 -19.99
CA ARG A 36 -18.48 -16.95 -18.67
C ARG A 36 -17.39 -17.36 -17.68
N ALA A 37 -16.40 -18.14 -18.11
CA ALA A 37 -15.29 -18.55 -17.26
C ALA A 37 -14.44 -17.35 -16.81
N VAL A 38 -14.15 -16.41 -17.70
CA VAL A 38 -13.41 -15.18 -17.38
C VAL A 38 -14.20 -14.30 -16.42
N VAL A 39 -15.50 -14.08 -16.66
CA VAL A 39 -16.35 -13.28 -15.76
C VAL A 39 -16.47 -13.92 -14.38
N GLN A 40 -16.62 -15.24 -14.31
CA GLN A 40 -16.65 -15.96 -13.04
C GLN A 40 -15.31 -15.87 -12.31
N ALA A 41 -14.19 -16.09 -13.00
CA ALA A 41 -12.86 -15.94 -12.42
C ALA A 41 -12.58 -14.51 -11.97
N TYR A 42 -13.02 -13.50 -12.72
CA TYR A 42 -12.89 -12.08 -12.36
C TYR A 42 -13.71 -11.73 -11.12
N ARG A 43 -14.98 -12.16 -11.06
CA ARG A 43 -15.81 -11.98 -9.85
C ARG A 43 -15.22 -12.73 -8.66
N GLN A 44 -14.71 -13.95 -8.86
CA GLN A 44 -14.02 -14.73 -7.83
C GLN A 44 -12.74 -14.02 -7.37
N ALA A 45 -11.98 -13.41 -8.27
CA ALA A 45 -10.79 -12.64 -7.92
C ALA A 45 -11.12 -11.37 -7.14
N LEU A 46 -12.21 -10.67 -7.48
CA LEU A 46 -12.68 -9.51 -6.72
C LEU A 46 -13.22 -9.90 -5.34
N THR A 47 -14.01 -10.98 -5.23
CA THR A 47 -14.49 -11.45 -3.93
C THR A 47 -13.37 -12.04 -3.10
N ASN A 48 -12.39 -12.71 -3.72
CA ASN A 48 -11.17 -13.11 -3.05
C ASN A 48 -10.35 -11.88 -2.65
N ALA A 49 -10.19 -10.83 -3.44
CA ALA A 49 -9.52 -9.62 -2.99
C ALA A 49 -10.21 -8.99 -1.77
N ALA A 50 -11.55 -9.03 -1.73
CA ALA A 50 -12.34 -8.57 -0.59
C ALA A 50 -12.28 -9.52 0.63
N LYS A 51 -12.14 -10.85 0.43
CA LYS A 51 -12.12 -11.87 1.48
C LYS A 51 -10.73 -12.32 1.94
N SER A 52 -9.71 -12.21 1.09
CA SER A 52 -8.35 -12.75 1.30
C SER A 52 -7.54 -11.92 2.29
N GLY A 53 -8.16 -10.98 3.00
CA GLY A 53 -7.48 -10.27 4.07
C GLY A 53 -6.28 -9.44 3.61
N VAL A 54 -5.87 -9.36 2.36
CA VAL A 54 -4.64 -8.62 1.99
C VAL A 54 -4.75 -7.14 2.36
N ALA A 55 -5.95 -6.54 2.28
CA ALA A 55 -6.18 -5.20 2.84
C ALA A 55 -6.19 -5.19 4.38
N GLN A 56 -6.79 -6.19 5.03
CA GLN A 56 -6.94 -6.24 6.48
C GLN A 56 -5.70 -6.74 7.23
N GLU A 57 -4.89 -7.60 6.65
CA GLU A 57 -3.61 -8.11 7.11
C GLU A 57 -2.51 -7.10 6.77
N THR A 58 -2.57 -6.40 5.64
CA THR A 58 -1.66 -5.26 5.41
C THR A 58 -2.04 -4.11 6.34
N LEU A 59 -3.32 -3.82 6.57
CA LEU A 59 -3.76 -2.80 7.52
C LEU A 59 -3.52 -3.23 8.97
N GLN A 60 -3.71 -4.51 9.34
CA GLN A 60 -3.38 -5.02 10.67
C GLN A 60 -1.87 -5.15 10.87
N ASN A 61 -1.09 -5.53 9.85
CA ASN A 61 0.36 -5.52 9.94
C ASN A 61 0.88 -4.09 9.95
N ALA A 62 0.32 -3.16 9.17
CA ALA A 62 0.62 -1.74 9.27
C ALA A 62 0.20 -1.20 10.64
N ALA A 63 -0.98 -1.53 11.15
CA ALA A 63 -1.42 -1.14 12.48
C ALA A 63 -0.58 -1.78 13.60
N ARG A 64 -0.12 -3.03 13.42
CA ARG A 64 0.85 -3.72 14.31
C ARG A 64 2.25 -3.12 14.21
N ARG A 65 2.64 -2.62 13.05
CA ARG A 65 3.89 -1.87 12.85
C ARG A 65 3.78 -0.47 13.45
N VAL A 66 2.64 0.20 13.31
CA VAL A 66 2.32 1.47 13.99
C VAL A 66 2.26 1.27 15.50
N SER A 67 1.74 0.15 16.01
CA SER A 67 1.83 -0.17 17.45
C SER A 67 3.20 -0.70 17.89
N LYS A 68 4.11 -0.98 16.95
CA LYS A 68 5.54 -1.15 17.23
C LYS A 68 6.30 0.18 17.19
N VAL A 69 5.78 1.16 16.45
CA VAL A 69 6.24 2.55 16.52
C VAL A 69 5.75 3.12 17.84
N MET A 70 6.66 3.71 18.60
CA MET A 70 6.33 4.28 19.89
C MET A 70 5.34 5.43 19.73
N THR A 71 4.30 5.41 20.56
CA THR A 71 3.28 6.46 20.61
C THR A 71 3.82 7.69 21.34
N GLU A 72 3.23 8.86 21.06
CA GLU A 72 3.54 10.13 21.73
C GLU A 72 3.44 10.01 23.26
N GLN A 73 2.37 9.35 23.73
CA GLN A 73 2.12 9.15 25.16
C GLN A 73 3.22 8.27 25.80
N GLU A 74 3.62 7.19 25.13
CA GLU A 74 4.72 6.34 25.61
C GLU A 74 6.05 7.09 25.62
N ALA A 75 6.34 7.88 24.59
CA ALA A 75 7.55 8.68 24.51
C ALA A 75 7.63 9.69 25.67
N ARG A 76 6.52 10.37 25.97
CA ARG A 76 6.41 11.25 27.14
C ARG A 76 6.62 10.52 28.46
N GLN A 77 6.04 9.33 28.61
CA GLN A 77 6.22 8.51 29.81
C GLN A 77 7.67 8.03 29.98
N ILE A 78 8.34 7.65 28.90
CA ILE A 78 9.75 7.21 28.94
C ILE A 78 10.67 8.35 29.34
N LEU A 79 10.44 9.56 28.83
CA LEU A 79 11.26 10.74 29.17
C LEU A 79 10.80 11.45 30.46
N GLY A 80 9.62 11.09 30.98
CA GLY A 80 9.04 11.71 32.18
C GLY A 80 8.66 13.18 31.98
N VAL A 81 8.15 13.54 30.80
CA VAL A 81 7.80 14.91 30.40
C VAL A 81 6.30 15.05 30.18
N THR A 82 5.76 16.26 30.32
CA THR A 82 4.34 16.55 30.10
C THR A 82 4.09 17.05 28.67
N GLU A 83 2.83 17.30 28.31
CA GLU A 83 2.46 17.85 27.01
C GLU A 83 2.95 19.29 26.80
N ASP A 84 3.08 20.05 27.89
CA ASP A 84 3.51 21.45 27.90
C ASP A 84 5.03 21.62 28.12
N SER A 85 5.79 20.53 28.24
CA SER A 85 7.25 20.61 28.45
C SER A 85 7.93 21.21 27.22
N ALA A 86 8.76 22.23 27.45
CA ALA A 86 9.58 22.86 26.42
C ALA A 86 10.58 21.87 25.81
N TRP A 87 10.99 22.11 24.56
CA TRP A 87 11.93 21.22 23.87
C TRP A 87 13.26 21.08 24.60
N GLU A 88 13.77 22.16 25.20
CA GLU A 88 15.01 22.16 25.96
C GLU A 88 14.93 21.23 27.17
N GLU A 89 13.78 21.17 27.84
CA GLU A 89 13.56 20.25 28.96
C GLU A 89 13.57 18.79 28.47
N ILE A 90 12.94 18.52 27.32
CA ILE A 90 12.90 17.19 26.70
C ILE A 90 14.33 16.71 26.37
N VAL A 91 15.15 17.57 25.77
CA VAL A 91 16.55 17.26 25.44
C VAL A 91 17.36 17.03 26.71
N GLN A 92 17.21 17.88 27.73
CA GLN A 92 17.94 17.72 28.99
C GLN A 92 17.59 16.39 29.69
N LYS A 93 16.30 16.01 29.70
CA LYS A 93 15.85 14.71 30.24
C LYS A 93 16.39 13.55 29.43
N TYR A 94 16.37 13.66 28.10
CA TYR A 94 16.93 12.66 27.19
C TYR A 94 18.42 12.42 27.47
N GLU A 95 19.25 13.46 27.50
CA GLU A 95 20.70 13.33 27.71
C GLU A 95 21.01 12.64 29.05
N ASN A 96 20.36 13.08 30.14
CA ASN A 96 20.54 12.49 31.46
C ASN A 96 20.15 10.99 31.49
N LEU A 97 19.01 10.64 30.90
CA LEU A 97 18.56 9.25 30.81
C LEU A 97 19.48 8.42 29.91
N PHE A 98 19.94 8.98 28.79
CA PHE A 98 20.80 8.29 27.84
C PHE A 98 22.19 7.99 28.44
N GLU A 99 22.82 8.98 29.08
CA GLU A 99 24.12 8.82 29.75
C GLU A 99 24.04 7.86 30.94
N THR A 100 23.01 7.99 31.79
CA THR A 100 22.84 7.11 32.95
C THR A 100 22.66 5.66 32.50
N ASN A 101 21.86 5.43 31.46
CA ASN A 101 21.67 4.09 30.90
C ASN A 101 22.84 3.60 30.05
N ALA A 102 23.73 4.48 29.57
CA ALA A 102 24.99 4.09 28.93
C ALA A 102 25.97 3.46 29.92
N LYS A 103 26.02 4.01 31.12
CA LYS A 103 26.95 3.58 32.17
C LYS A 103 26.41 2.37 32.93
N ASN A 104 25.10 2.37 33.23
CA ASN A 104 24.50 1.43 34.18
C ASN A 104 23.33 0.62 33.61
N GLY A 105 22.89 0.93 32.38
CA GLY A 105 21.71 0.33 31.77
C GLY A 105 22.04 -0.72 30.71
N SER A 106 21.01 -1.12 29.96
CA SER A 106 21.17 -2.02 28.80
C SER A 106 20.95 -1.26 27.49
N PHE A 107 21.54 -1.79 26.42
CA PHE A 107 21.36 -1.26 25.06
C PHE A 107 19.87 -1.16 24.66
N TYR A 108 19.02 -2.05 25.18
CA TYR A 108 17.58 -2.01 24.93
C TYR A 108 16.93 -0.74 25.50
N ILE A 109 17.27 -0.38 26.75
CA ILE A 109 16.71 0.81 27.39
C ILE A 109 17.20 2.07 26.69
N GLN A 110 18.49 2.14 26.36
CA GLN A 110 19.04 3.25 25.58
C GLN A 110 18.35 3.38 24.21
N SER A 111 18.13 2.27 23.53
CA SER A 111 17.40 2.26 22.26
C SER A 111 15.97 2.76 22.41
N LYS A 112 15.31 2.50 23.54
CA LYS A 112 13.95 3.02 23.83
C LYS A 112 13.95 4.50 24.15
N VAL A 113 14.92 4.98 24.91
CA VAL A 113 15.11 6.41 25.20
C VAL A 113 15.40 7.18 23.90
N HIS A 114 16.24 6.65 23.03
CA HIS A 114 16.53 7.25 21.72
C HIS A 114 15.28 7.33 20.83
N GLN A 115 14.55 6.22 20.69
CA GLN A 115 13.30 6.22 19.92
C GLN A 115 12.30 7.26 20.47
N ALA A 116 12.30 7.52 21.79
CA ALA A 116 11.33 8.41 22.42
C ALA A 116 11.59 9.85 22.03
N LYS A 117 12.87 10.23 21.99
CA LYS A 117 13.32 11.51 21.45
C LYS A 117 12.93 11.67 19.99
N GLU A 118 13.18 10.66 19.15
CA GLU A 118 12.82 10.71 17.71
C GLU A 118 11.30 10.85 17.50
N CYS A 119 10.50 10.15 18.32
CA CYS A 119 9.04 10.25 18.28
C CYS A 119 8.57 11.69 18.58
N LEU A 120 9.05 12.29 19.66
CA LEU A 120 8.71 13.68 20.00
C LEU A 120 9.25 14.67 18.96
N GLU A 121 10.46 14.47 18.44
CA GLU A 121 11.01 15.33 17.39
C GLU A 121 10.14 15.36 16.13
N GLY A 122 9.64 14.19 15.70
CA GLY A 122 8.73 14.08 14.56
C GLY A 122 7.42 14.85 14.78
N LEU A 123 6.90 14.85 16.01
CA LEU A 123 5.68 15.57 16.39
C LEU A 123 5.91 17.08 16.43
N TYR A 124 7.00 17.53 17.05
CA TYR A 124 7.38 18.95 17.11
C TYR A 124 7.60 19.53 15.71
N ARG A 125 8.31 18.79 14.84
CA ARG A 125 8.47 19.16 13.43
C ARG A 125 7.13 19.25 12.68
N SER A 126 6.18 18.38 13.01
CA SER A 126 4.84 18.39 12.40
C SER A 126 3.96 19.53 12.92
N LYS A 127 4.11 19.92 14.19
CA LYS A 127 3.40 21.06 14.81
C LYS A 127 3.96 22.42 14.37
N GLY A 128 5.15 22.47 13.77
CA GLY A 128 5.78 23.71 13.33
C GLY A 128 6.54 24.44 14.44
N GLU A 129 6.46 23.96 15.70
CA GLU A 129 7.43 24.25 16.75
C GLU A 129 8.74 23.51 16.44
N TRP A 130 9.47 23.95 15.43
CA TRP A 130 10.85 23.53 15.23
C TRP A 130 11.72 24.21 16.29
N PRO A 131 12.56 23.47 17.04
CA PRO A 131 13.32 24.07 18.12
C PRO A 131 14.32 25.12 17.61
N PRO A 132 14.54 26.22 18.34
CA PRO A 132 15.62 27.14 18.04
C PRO A 132 16.92 26.36 18.11
N SER A 133 17.66 26.36 17.01
CA SER A 133 19.00 25.84 16.93
C SER A 133 19.87 26.63 17.90
N HIS A 134 20.12 26.08 19.10
CA HIS A 134 21.27 26.52 19.87
C HIS A 134 22.51 25.93 19.21
N GLU A 135 23.07 26.72 18.30
CA GLU A 135 24.46 26.70 17.92
C GLU A 135 25.33 26.45 19.17
N SER A 136 26.17 25.41 19.12
CA SER A 136 27.21 25.16 20.10
C SER A 136 28.44 24.68 19.34
N VAL A 137 29.29 25.68 19.13
CA VAL A 137 30.73 25.62 18.79
C VAL A 137 31.49 24.69 19.73
#